data_AF-A0A165DQQ6-F1
#
_entry.id   AF-A0A165DQQ6-F1
#
_cell.length_a   1.000
_cell.length_b   1.000
_cell.length_c   1.000
_cell.angle_alpha   90.00
_cell.angle_beta   90.00
_cell.angle_gamma   90.00
#
_symmetry.space_group_name_H-M   'P 1'
#
loop_
_entity.id
_entity.type
_entity.pdbx_description
1 polymer ?
#
loop_
_entity_poly.entity_id
_entity_poly.type
_entity_poly.pdbx_seq_one_letter_code
_entity_poly.pdbx_strand_id
1 'polypeptide(L)' 'GIRHFVWEHAEVVNRILTRVELSGGTFNGPKMVVFVPKVIILGQLCSYEGRHPEPSKVAKIRDWP' A
#
# COMPACT_ATOMS: atom_id res chain seq x y z
N GLY A 1 -13.76 -6.01 -21.20
CA GLY A 1 -13.83 -6.69 -19.88
C GLY A 1 -12.75 -6.16 -18.98
N ILE A 2 -13.00 -6.08 -17.67
CA ILE A 2 -12.01 -5.70 -16.65
C ILE A 2 -11.09 -6.90 -16.37
N ARG A 3 -9.80 -6.69 -16.11
CA ARG A 3 -8.89 -7.77 -15.70
C ARG A 3 -9.25 -8.22 -14.29
N HIS A 4 -9.32 -9.53 -14.06
CA HIS A 4 -9.76 -10.11 -12.79
C HIS A 4 -9.07 -9.51 -11.56
N PHE A 5 -7.74 -9.40 -11.59
CA PHE A 5 -6.97 -8.86 -10.46
C PHE A 5 -7.31 -7.39 -10.12
N VAL A 6 -7.73 -6.60 -11.11
CA VAL A 6 -8.13 -5.19 -10.91
C VAL A 6 -9.48 -5.15 -10.19
N TRP A 7 -10.40 -6.01 -10.62
CA TRP A 7 -11.71 -6.15 -9.98
C TRP A 7 -11.59 -6.62 -8.53
N GLU A 8 -10.80 -7.66 -8.27
CA GLU A 8 -10.55 -8.16 -6.92
C GLU A 8 -9.94 -7.10 -6.01
N HIS A 9 -8.98 -6.32 -6.52
CA HIS A 9 -8.37 -5.25 -5.74
C HIS A 9 -9.38 -4.14 -5.41
N ALA A 10 -10.24 -3.76 -6.37
CA ALA A 10 -11.28 -2.77 -6.15
C ALA A 10 -12.30 -3.22 -5.08
N GLU A 11 -12.73 -4.48 -5.14
CA GLU A 11 -13.63 -5.09 -4.14
C GLU A 11 -13.02 -5.08 -2.72
N VAL A 12 -11.73 -5.43 -2.61
CA VAL A 12 -11.02 -5.40 -1.32
C VAL A 12 -10.93 -3.98 -0.78
N VAL A 13 -10.56 -3.01 -1.62
CA VAL A 13 -10.47 -1.60 -1.23
C VAL A 13 -11.83 -1.09 -0.78
N ASN A 14 -12.89 -1.31 -1.58
CA ASN A 14 -14.26 -0.91 -1.25
C ASN A 14 -14.68 -1.43 0.14
N ARG A 15 -14.49 -2.72 0.40
CA ARG A 15 -14.81 -3.34 1.69
C ARG A 15 -14.07 -2.69 2.87
N ILE A 16 -12.79 -2.33 2.69
CA ILE A 16 -12.00 -1.69 3.76
C ILE A 16 -12.53 -0.28 4.01
N LEU A 17 -12.77 0.50 2.95
CA LEU A 17 -13.24 1.87 3.07
C LEU A 17 -14.60 1.94 3.76
N THR A 18 -15.57 1.12 3.31
CA THR A 18 -16.90 1.05 3.92
C THR A 18 -16.82 0.67 5.40
N ARG A 19 -15.97 -0.29 5.78
CA ARG A 19 -15.84 -0.68 7.20
C ARG A 19 -15.26 0.42 8.07
N VAL A 20 -14.26 1.14 7.58
CA VAL A 20 -13.67 2.26 8.32
C VAL A 20 -14.68 3.39 8.45
N GLU A 21 -15.40 3.72 7.38
CA GLU A 21 -16.49 4.71 7.41
C GLU A 21 -17.58 4.34 8.43
N LEU A 22 -18.06 3.09 8.42
CA LEU A 22 -19.09 2.61 9.36
C LEU A 22 -18.62 2.65 10.82
N SER A 23 -17.32 2.59 11.08
CA SER A 23 -16.74 2.76 12.42
C SER A 23 -16.54 4.23 12.83
N GLY A 24 -16.92 5.19 11.98
CA GLY A 24 -16.66 6.62 12.19
C GLY A 24 -15.21 7.04 11.93
N GLY A 25 -14.41 6.18 11.32
CA GLY A 25 -13.02 6.46 10.96
C GLY A 25 -12.93 7.30 9.68
N THR A 26 -11.84 8.06 9.55
CA THR A 26 -11.56 8.87 8.35
C THR A 26 -10.16 8.58 7.82
N PHE A 27 -9.98 8.78 6.52
CA PHE A 27 -8.67 8.69 5.86
C PHE A 27 -8.13 10.07 5.54
N ASN A 28 -6.82 10.25 5.68
CA ASN A 28 -6.14 11.41 5.12
C ASN A 28 -5.94 11.17 3.62
N GLY A 29 -6.80 11.78 2.79
CA GLY A 29 -6.77 11.62 1.33
C GLY A 29 -5.39 11.79 0.70
N PRO A 30 -4.65 12.89 0.99
CA PRO A 30 -3.29 13.09 0.48
C PRO A 30 -2.27 12.00 0.86
N LYS A 31 -2.49 11.28 1.96
CA LYS A 31 -1.61 10.18 2.40
C LYS A 31 -2.10 8.81 1.94
N MET A 32 -3.29 8.73 1.35
CA MET A 32 -3.88 7.47 0.92
C MET A 32 -3.26 7.01 -0.39
N VAL A 33 -2.74 5.79 -0.39
CA VAL A 33 -2.12 5.16 -1.57
C VAL A 33 -2.88 3.88 -1.88
N VAL A 34 -3.60 3.87 -3.00
CA VAL A 34 -4.40 2.75 -3.50
C VAL A 34 -4.16 2.54 -5.00
N PHE A 35 -4.43 1.34 -5.51
CA PHE A 35 -4.26 1.00 -6.93
C PHE A 35 -2.84 1.19 -7.48
N VAL A 36 -1.82 0.95 -6.66
CA VAL A 36 -0.41 1.02 -7.07
C VAL A 36 0.26 -0.36 -7.08
N PRO A 37 1.21 -0.62 -8.00
CA PRO A 37 1.92 -1.91 -8.06
C PRO A 37 2.95 -2.10 -6.94
N LYS A 38 3.37 -1.00 -6.30
CA LYS A 38 4.32 -0.99 -5.19
C LYS A 38 3.92 0.06 -4.16
N VAL A 39 4.01 -0.27 -2.88
CA VAL A 39 3.70 0.65 -1.77
C VAL A 39 4.67 0.43 -0.62
N ILE A 40 5.05 1.50 0.08
CA ILE A 40 5.85 1.41 1.29
C ILE A 40 4.92 1.20 2.49
N ILE A 41 5.02 0.05 3.16
CA ILE A 41 4.27 -0.27 4.37
C ILE A 41 5.28 -0.49 5.50
N LEU A 42 5.23 0.35 6.53
CA LEU A 42 6.15 0.27 7.69
C LEU A 42 7.64 0.29 7.28
N GLY A 43 7.95 0.99 6.17
CA GLY A 43 9.29 1.06 5.58
C GLY A 43 9.80 -0.24 4.97
N GLN A 44 8.87 -1.10 4.54
CA GLN A 44 9.12 -2.18 3.59
C GLN A 44 8.45 -1.81 2.26
N LEU A 45 9.18 -1.97 1.15
CA LEU A 45 8.64 -1.92 -0.19
C LEU A 45 7.87 -3.22 -0.47
N CYS A 46 6.55 -3.13 -0.52
CA CYS A 46 5.66 -4.24 -0.85
C CYS A 46 5.30 -4.17 -2.34
N SER A 47 5.56 -5.26 -3.06
CA SER A 47 5.19 -5.43 -4.47
C SER A 47 4.63 -6.83 -4.71
N TYR A 48 4.28 -7.13 -5.96
CA TYR A 48 3.92 -8.49 -6.37
C TYR A 48 5.03 -9.52 -6.15
N GLU A 49 6.29 -9.09 -6.17
CA GLU A 49 7.47 -9.94 -5.95
C GLU A 49 7.73 -10.23 -4.47
N GLY A 50 6.93 -9.64 -3.57
CA GLY A 50 7.06 -9.80 -2.13
C GLY A 50 7.44 -8.51 -1.41
N ARG A 51 8.09 -8.65 -0.25
CA ARG A 51 8.46 -7.54 0.63
C ARG A 51 9.97 -7.39 0.65
N HIS A 52 10.43 -6.18 0.37
CA HIS A 52 11.84 -5.82 0.39
C HIS A 52 12.05 -4.62 1.32
N PRO A 53 13.24 -4.45 1.92
CA PRO A 53 13.54 -3.24 2.67
C PRO A 53 13.41 -1.99 1.78
N GLU A 54 12.89 -0.90 2.35
CA GLU A 54 12.82 0.37 1.63
C GLU A 54 14.24 0.81 1.20
N PRO A 55 14.46 1.16 -0.08
CA PRO A 55 15.80 1.49 -0.59
C PRO A 55 16.51 2.59 0.19
N SER A 56 15.77 3.59 0.68
CA SER A 56 16.29 4.69 1.49
C SER A 56 16.85 4.19 2.83
N LYS A 57 16.24 3.18 3.45
CA LYS A 57 16.72 2.55 4.68
C LYS A 57 17.96 1.70 4.43
N VAL A 58 18.01 0.97 3.31
CA VAL A 58 19.20 0.20 2.92
C VAL A 58 20.39 1.12 2.68
N ALA A 59 20.18 2.23 1.97
CA ALA A 59 21.22 3.22 1.71
C ALA A 59 21.81 3.78 3.01
N LYS A 60 20.97 4.11 4.01
CA LYS A 60 21.43 4.60 5.32
C LYS A 60 22.36 3.64 6.06
N ILE A 61 22.16 2.32 5.92
CA ILE A 61 23.03 1.31 6.55
C ILE A 61 24.30 1.13 5.74
N ARG A 62 24.18 1.05 4.41
CA ARG A 62 25.31 0.86 3.49
C ARG A 62 26.28 2.03 3.52
N ASP A 63 25.76 3.25 3.61
CA ASP A 63 26.52 4.50 3.53
C ASP A 63 26.87 5.03 4.93
N TRP A 64 26.71 4.20 5.97
CA TRP A 64 27.07 4.54 7.34
C TRP A 64 28.61 4.56 7.50
N PRO A 65 29.22 5.65 8.01
CA PRO A 65 30.67 5.79 8.15
C PRO A 65 31.28 4.93 9.25
#